data_AF-A0A1A2Z1N5-F1
#
_entry.id   AF-A0A1A2Z1N5-F1
#
_cell.length_a   1.000
_cell.length_b   1.000
_cell.length_c   1.000
_cell.angle_alpha   90.00
_cell.angle_beta   90.00
_cell.angle_gamma   90.00
#
_symmetry.space_group_name_H-M   'P 1'
#
loop_
_entity.id
_entity.type
_entity.pdbx_description
1 polymer ?
#
loop_
_entity_poly.entity_id
_entity_poly.type
_entity_poly.pdbx_seq_one_letter_code
_entity_poly.pdbx_strand_id
1 'polypeptide(L)'
;MTPPRRGTDRPFTVIVCAACAVGHELSMIDELRPTIRRCPHSMLVSASCMLGPLTCASRPTGGVMAVVQPCTSDRLACGAAHWLGPIADSAAAAELRDWLERGQWENTPVPAPLRQHERWTRTLSRRN
;
A
#
# COMPACT_ATOMS: atom_id res chain seq x y z
N MET A 1 4.83 9.31 31.06
CA MET A 1 5.06 9.33 29.61
C MET A 1 4.76 7.93 29.08
N THR A 2 3.59 7.73 28.48
CA THR A 2 3.19 6.41 27.95
C THR A 2 4.09 6.07 26.76
N PRO A 3 4.71 4.88 26.68
CA PRO A 3 5.49 4.52 25.52
C PRO A 3 4.61 4.60 24.26
N PRO A 4 5.15 5.10 23.13
CA PRO A 4 4.39 5.11 21.89
C PRO A 4 3.92 3.69 21.61
N ARG A 5 2.61 3.53 21.35
CA ARG A 5 2.04 2.22 21.00
C ARG A 5 2.81 1.66 19.81
N ARG A 6 3.44 0.50 20.03
CA ARG A 6 4.20 -0.21 19.00
C ARG A 6 3.21 -0.80 17.99
N GLY A 7 3.57 -0.73 16.71
CA GLY A 7 2.85 -1.47 15.67
C GLY A 7 3.22 -2.95 15.71
N THR A 8 2.74 -3.70 14.74
CA THR A 8 3.05 -5.12 14.59
C THR A 8 4.56 -5.38 14.47
N ASP A 9 5.01 -6.52 15.03
CA ASP A 9 6.38 -7.04 14.91
C ASP A 9 6.60 -7.87 13.64
N ARG A 10 5.55 -8.06 12.84
CA ARG A 10 5.61 -8.86 11.62
C ARG A 10 6.33 -8.08 10.51
N PRO A 11 7.37 -8.61 9.85
CA PRO A 11 8.08 -7.89 8.81
C PRO A 11 7.26 -7.78 7.51
N PHE A 12 7.36 -6.63 6.85
CA PHE A 12 6.74 -6.38 5.56
C PHE A 12 7.48 -5.27 4.79
N THR A 13 7.29 -5.26 3.47
CA THR A 13 7.72 -4.15 2.61
C THR A 13 6.49 -3.50 1.98
N VAL A 14 6.37 -2.19 2.13
CA VAL A 14 5.38 -1.39 1.40
C VAL A 14 6.07 -0.71 0.23
N ILE A 15 5.55 -0.88 -0.97
CA ILE A 15 6.05 -0.26 -2.19
C ILE A 15 4.97 0.71 -2.67
N VAL A 16 5.32 1.98 -2.87
CA VAL A 16 4.40 3.01 -3.39
C VAL A 16 4.79 3.41 -4.81
N CYS A 17 3.79 3.61 -5.66
CA CYS A 17 4.00 4.05 -7.04
C CYS A 17 4.10 5.58 -7.09
N ALA A 18 5.32 6.10 -7.31
CA ALA A 18 5.59 7.53 -7.41
C ALA A 18 4.92 8.17 -8.63
N ALA A 19 4.84 7.46 -9.76
CA ALA A 19 4.17 7.97 -10.97
C ALA A 19 2.68 8.23 -10.75
N CYS A 20 2.01 7.47 -9.87
CA CYS A 20 0.60 7.68 -9.58
C CYS A 20 0.38 8.78 -8.52
N ALA A 21 1.44 9.26 -7.85
CA ALA A 21 1.38 10.36 -6.89
C ALA A 21 1.48 11.75 -7.55
N VAL A 22 1.77 11.81 -8.85
CA VAL A 22 1.85 13.08 -9.60
C VAL A 22 0.47 13.74 -9.58
N GLY A 23 0.36 14.90 -8.92
CA GLY A 23 -0.88 15.66 -8.78
C GLY A 23 -1.74 15.30 -7.56
N HIS A 24 -1.25 14.45 -6.64
CA HIS A 24 -1.90 14.23 -5.34
C HIS A 24 -1.36 15.18 -4.28
N GLU A 25 -2.25 15.87 -3.57
CA GLU A 25 -1.86 16.76 -2.44
C GLU A 25 -1.23 15.97 -1.29
N LEU A 26 -1.57 14.68 -1.15
CA LEU A 26 -1.05 13.80 -0.11
C LEU A 26 0.21 13.08 -0.56
N SER A 27 1.33 13.36 0.12
CA SER A 27 2.54 12.58 0.03
C SER A 27 2.36 11.25 0.77
N MET A 28 2.07 10.17 0.01
CA MET A 28 1.87 8.85 0.62
C MET A 28 3.11 8.35 1.38
N ILE A 29 4.31 8.77 0.98
CA ILE A 29 5.55 8.47 1.70
C ILE A 29 5.51 9.10 3.10
N ASP A 30 5.11 10.35 3.21
CA ASP A 30 5.07 11.06 4.49
C ASP A 30 3.95 10.55 5.40
N GLU A 31 2.80 10.22 4.80
CA GLU A 31 1.68 9.60 5.51
C GLU A 31 2.05 8.23 6.11
N LEU A 32 2.80 7.38 5.40
CA LEU A 32 3.18 6.03 5.89
C LEU A 32 4.39 6.04 6.83
N ARG A 33 5.23 7.08 6.78
CA ARG A 33 6.47 7.16 7.56
C ARG A 33 6.26 6.91 9.07
N PRO A 34 5.23 7.46 9.75
CA PRO A 34 4.98 7.17 11.17
C PRO A 34 4.72 5.69 11.44
N THR A 35 3.92 5.03 10.61
CA THR A 35 3.58 3.60 10.75
C THR A 35 4.81 2.72 10.56
N ILE A 36 5.64 3.01 9.56
CA ILE A 36 6.89 2.28 9.30
C ILE A 36 7.86 2.42 10.48
N ARG A 37 7.94 3.60 11.10
CA ARG A 37 8.75 3.81 12.30
C ARG A 37 8.24 3.05 13.54
N ARG A 38 6.95 2.68 13.57
CA ARG A 38 6.34 1.92 14.67
C ARG A 38 6.38 0.41 14.48
N CYS A 39 6.56 -0.06 13.25
CA CYS A 39 6.58 -1.48 12.90
C CYS A 39 8.02 -1.97 12.67
N PRO A 40 8.61 -2.75 13.59
CA PRO A 40 9.94 -3.28 13.42
C PRO A 40 10.08 -4.11 12.14
N HIS A 41 11.26 -4.05 11.53
CA HIS A 41 11.53 -4.76 10.27
C HIS A 41 10.54 -4.43 9.14
N SER A 42 9.86 -3.29 9.18
CA SER A 42 9.12 -2.79 8.02
C SER A 42 10.04 -1.98 7.10
N MET A 43 9.72 -1.92 5.81
CA MET A 43 10.39 -1.04 4.84
C MET A 43 9.37 -0.29 3.99
N LEU A 44 9.71 0.94 3.64
CA LEU A 44 8.97 1.75 2.69
C LEU A 44 9.84 2.02 1.47
N VAL A 45 9.34 1.64 0.30
CA VAL A 45 10.03 1.74 -0.98
C VAL A 45 9.21 2.61 -1.91
N SER A 46 9.85 3.56 -2.57
CA SER A 46 9.25 4.33 -3.66
C SER A 46 9.71 3.73 -4.99
N ALA A 47 8.76 3.35 -5.86
CA ALA A 47 9.02 2.83 -7.19
C ALA A 47 8.50 3.81 -8.25
N SER A 48 9.18 3.92 -9.39
CA SER A 48 8.81 4.83 -10.47
C SER A 48 7.39 4.56 -10.98
N CYS A 49 7.14 3.41 -11.61
CA CYS A 49 5.80 2.96 -11.97
C CYS A 49 5.66 1.44 -11.79
N MET A 50 4.59 1.00 -11.12
CA MET A 50 4.33 -0.43 -10.88
C MET A 50 3.40 -1.10 -11.90
N LEU A 51 2.66 -0.31 -12.69
CA LEU A 51 1.67 -0.82 -13.66
C LEU A 51 2.10 -0.64 -15.13
N GLY A 52 3.24 0.02 -15.35
CA GLY A 52 3.63 0.57 -16.66
C GLY A 52 3.15 2.01 -16.83
N PRO A 53 3.96 2.92 -17.43
CA PRO A 53 3.66 4.35 -17.50
C PRO A 53 2.30 4.69 -18.13
N LEU A 54 1.98 4.06 -19.27
CA LEU A 54 0.72 4.26 -19.98
C LEU A 54 -0.49 3.81 -19.15
N THR A 55 -0.35 2.67 -18.47
CA THR A 55 -1.40 2.07 -17.65
C THR A 55 -1.75 2.92 -16.43
N CYS A 56 -0.75 3.45 -15.71
CA CYS A 56 -1.01 4.34 -14.56
C CYS A 56 -1.61 5.67 -15.02
N ALA A 57 -1.14 6.25 -16.15
CA ALA A 57 -1.67 7.51 -16.68
C ALA A 57 -3.12 7.40 -17.20
N SER A 58 -3.52 6.24 -17.72
CA SER A 58 -4.85 6.03 -18.32
C SER A 58 -5.93 5.63 -17.32
N ARG A 59 -5.63 5.61 -16.02
CA ARG A 59 -6.55 5.07 -15.02
C ARG A 59 -7.70 6.07 -14.74
N PRO A 60 -8.96 5.62 -14.76
CA PRO A 60 -10.13 6.52 -14.63
C PRO A 60 -10.26 7.17 -13.25
N THR A 61 -9.69 6.55 -12.21
CA THR A 61 -9.66 7.08 -10.84
C THR A 61 -8.26 7.56 -10.50
N GLY A 62 -8.11 8.75 -9.93
CA GLY A 62 -6.83 9.21 -9.35
C GLY A 62 -6.48 8.47 -8.06
N GLY A 63 -5.21 8.51 -7.64
CA GLY A 63 -4.76 7.98 -6.35
C GLY A 63 -3.46 7.18 -6.42
N VAL A 64 -2.77 7.04 -5.30
CA VAL A 64 -1.52 6.27 -5.24
C VAL A 64 -1.84 4.78 -5.26
N MET A 65 -1.06 4.02 -6.03
CA MET A 65 -1.06 2.55 -5.95
C MET A 65 0.05 2.12 -4.99
N ALA A 66 -0.23 1.10 -4.18
CA ALA A 66 0.75 0.50 -3.30
C ALA A 66 0.70 -1.03 -3.37
N VAL A 67 1.81 -1.67 -2.97
CA VAL A 67 1.91 -3.11 -2.78
C VAL A 67 2.47 -3.37 -1.40
N VAL A 68 1.86 -4.30 -0.67
CA VAL A 68 2.40 -4.83 0.58
C VAL A 68 2.88 -6.25 0.33
N GLN A 69 4.17 -6.46 0.50
CA GLN A 69 4.81 -7.77 0.43
C GLN A 69 5.19 -8.20 1.86
N PRO A 70 4.54 -9.21 2.43
CA PRO A 70 5.04 -9.84 3.66
C PRO A 70 6.44 -10.41 3.39
N CYS A 71 7.31 -10.31 4.38
CA CYS A 71 8.68 -10.80 4.25
C CYS A 71 9.23 -11.33 5.57
N THR A 72 10.37 -12.02 5.50
CA THR A 72 11.17 -12.38 6.67
C THR A 72 12.00 -11.18 7.16
N SER A 73 12.59 -11.29 8.36
CA SER A 73 13.55 -10.31 8.87
C SER A 73 14.74 -10.10 7.94
N ASP A 74 15.13 -11.15 7.22
CA ASP A 74 16.20 -11.16 6.22
C ASP A 74 15.74 -10.68 4.83
N ARG A 75 14.53 -10.11 4.77
CA ARG A 75 13.94 -9.47 3.58
C ARG A 75 13.60 -10.44 2.45
N LEU A 76 13.42 -11.72 2.77
CA LEU A 76 12.91 -12.69 1.79
C LEU A 76 11.39 -12.59 1.72
N ALA A 77 10.87 -12.40 0.52
CA ALA A 77 9.42 -12.37 0.27
C ALA A 77 8.79 -13.68 0.75
N CYS A 78 7.71 -13.57 1.52
CA CYS A 78 6.90 -14.71 1.95
C CYS A 78 5.41 -14.42 1.73
N GLY A 79 4.65 -15.45 1.38
CA GLY A 79 3.22 -15.31 1.12
C GLY A 79 2.89 -14.44 -0.10
N ALA A 80 1.60 -14.11 -0.21
CA ALA A 80 1.07 -13.35 -1.34
C ALA A 80 1.34 -11.84 -1.20
N ALA A 81 1.65 -11.19 -2.32
CA ALA A 81 1.68 -9.74 -2.41
C ALA A 81 0.24 -9.19 -2.40
N HIS A 82 0.00 -8.13 -1.62
CA HIS A 82 -1.29 -7.46 -1.55
C HIS A 82 -1.22 -6.13 -2.32
N TRP A 83 -1.91 -6.08 -3.46
CA TRP A 83 -2.11 -4.84 -4.19
C TRP A 83 -3.14 -3.97 -3.48
N LEU A 84 -2.87 -2.66 -3.46
CA LEU A 84 -3.66 -1.67 -2.75
C LEU A 84 -3.88 -0.44 -3.62
N GLY A 85 -5.07 0.12 -3.54
CA GLY A 85 -5.42 1.41 -4.12
C GLY A 85 -6.50 1.34 -5.19
N PRO A 86 -6.84 2.51 -5.80
CA PRO A 86 -6.21 3.82 -5.58
C PRO A 86 -6.38 4.32 -4.14
N ILE A 87 -5.32 4.90 -3.57
CA ILE A 87 -5.36 5.63 -2.30
C ILE A 87 -5.49 7.10 -2.66
N ALA A 88 -6.70 7.66 -2.53
CA ALA A 88 -7.03 8.99 -3.03
C ALA A 88 -7.11 10.07 -1.94
N ASP A 89 -7.30 9.67 -0.68
CA ASP A 89 -7.54 10.58 0.43
C ASP A 89 -6.91 10.09 1.74
N SER A 90 -6.95 10.96 2.75
CA SER A 90 -6.38 10.72 4.07
C SER A 90 -7.11 9.63 4.84
N ALA A 91 -8.39 9.38 4.55
CA ALA A 91 -9.17 8.32 5.20
C ALA A 91 -8.71 6.95 4.71
N ALA A 92 -8.54 6.77 3.40
CA ALA A 92 -7.96 5.55 2.82
C ALA A 92 -6.51 5.34 3.29
N ALA A 93 -5.71 6.41 3.40
CA ALA A 93 -4.37 6.34 3.98
C ALA A 93 -4.40 5.92 5.46
N ALA A 94 -5.35 6.43 6.25
CA ALA A 94 -5.55 6.03 7.64
C ALA A 94 -5.90 4.54 7.76
N GLU A 95 -6.83 4.04 6.94
CA GLU A 95 -7.16 2.61 6.92
C GLU A 95 -5.97 1.72 6.57
N LEU A 96 -5.13 2.14 5.62
CA LEU A 96 -3.91 1.42 5.28
C LEU A 96 -2.95 1.36 6.47
N ARG A 97 -2.68 2.50 7.13
CA ARG A 97 -1.81 2.55 8.31
C ARG A 97 -2.30 1.62 9.41
N ASP A 98 -3.59 1.69 9.70
CA ASP A 98 -4.25 0.87 10.70
C ASP A 98 -4.14 -0.63 10.40
N TRP A 99 -4.34 -1.01 9.14
CA TRP A 99 -4.21 -2.39 8.69
C TRP A 99 -2.77 -2.90 8.79
N LEU A 100 -1.79 -2.06 8.45
CA LEU A 100 -0.36 -2.36 8.59
C LEU A 100 0.05 -2.49 10.06
N GLU A 101 -0.31 -1.51 10.90
CA GLU A 101 0.05 -1.50 12.32
C GLU A 101 -0.54 -2.72 13.06
N ARG A 102 -1.67 -3.26 12.60
CA ARG A 102 -2.28 -4.49 13.16
C ARG A 102 -1.75 -5.80 12.56
N GLY A 103 -0.88 -5.76 11.54
CA GLY A 103 -0.33 -6.99 10.95
C GLY A 103 -1.37 -7.87 10.26
N GLN A 104 -2.41 -7.25 9.69
CA GLN A 104 -3.67 -7.91 9.37
C GLN A 104 -3.70 -8.67 8.03
N TRP A 105 -2.69 -8.50 7.18
CA TRP A 105 -2.68 -8.96 5.79
C TRP A 105 -2.82 -10.48 5.57
N GLU A 106 -2.46 -11.32 6.54
CA GLU A 106 -2.63 -12.77 6.41
C GLU A 106 -4.02 -13.27 6.83
N ASN A 107 -4.69 -12.55 7.73
CA ASN A 107 -5.90 -13.04 8.40
C ASN A 107 -7.15 -12.27 8.02
N THR A 108 -7.00 -11.07 7.45
CA THR A 108 -8.11 -10.25 7.00
C THR A 108 -7.90 -9.82 5.56
N PRO A 109 -8.99 -9.74 4.78
CA PRO A 109 -8.89 -9.21 3.43
C PRO A 109 -8.46 -7.75 3.48
N VAL A 110 -7.82 -7.29 2.40
CA VAL A 110 -7.46 -5.87 2.18
C VAL A 110 -8.70 -4.99 2.43
N PRO A 111 -8.62 -3.87 3.16
CA PRO A 111 -9.77 -2.99 3.41
C PRO A 111 -10.53 -2.59 2.13
N ALA A 112 -11.86 -2.51 2.21
CA ALA A 112 -12.71 -2.31 1.03
C ALA A 112 -12.36 -1.05 0.20
N PRO A 113 -12.04 0.11 0.81
CA PRO A 113 -11.60 1.30 0.08
C PRO A 113 -10.29 1.08 -0.70
N LEU A 114 -9.45 0.13 -0.29
CA LEU A 114 -8.15 -0.17 -0.89
C LEU A 114 -8.21 -1.28 -1.95
N ARG A 115 -9.34 -1.99 -2.09
CA ARG A 115 -9.53 -3.07 -3.09
C ARG A 115 -10.00 -2.58 -4.46
N GLN A 116 -10.10 -1.28 -4.67
CA GLN A 116 -10.70 -0.70 -5.88
C GLN A 116 -9.99 -1.10 -7.17
N HIS A 117 -8.67 -1.35 -7.13
CA HIS A 117 -7.90 -1.86 -8.27
C HIS A 117 -8.40 -3.21 -8.81
N GLU A 118 -8.97 -4.08 -7.98
CA GLU A 118 -9.52 -5.37 -8.40
C GLU A 118 -10.68 -5.19 -9.38
N ARG A 119 -11.45 -4.11 -9.23
CA ARG A 119 -12.54 -3.78 -10.17
C ARG A 119 -11.99 -3.39 -11.54
N TRP A 120 -10.85 -2.70 -11.57
CA TRP A 120 -10.20 -2.28 -12.80
C TRP A 120 -9.56 -3.46 -13.54
N THR A 121 -8.78 -4.32 -12.86
CA THR A 121 -8.18 -5.51 -13.49
C THR A 121 -9.23 -6.48 -14.05
N ARG A 122 -10.36 -6.65 -13.34
CA ARG A 122 -11.51 -7.43 -13.84
C ARG A 122 -12.17 -6.82 -15.08
N THR A 123 -12.25 -5.48 -15.15
CA THR A 123 -12.87 -4.79 -16.28
C THR A 123 -12.00 -4.88 -17.54
N LEU A 124 -10.67 -4.80 -17.39
CA LEU A 124 -9.74 -5.02 -18.50
C LEU A 124 -9.79 -6.47 -19.03
N SER A 125 -9.91 -7.45 -18.14
CA SER A 125 -10.00 -8.86 -18.52
C SER A 125 -11.29 -9.21 -19.28
N ARG A 126 -12.36 -8.41 -19.14
CA ARG A 126 -13.64 -8.57 -19.87
C ARG A 126 -13.67 -7.91 -21.25
N ARG A 127 -12.66 -7.10 -21.58
CA ARG A 127 -12.57 -6.39 -22.87
C ARG A 127 -11.63 -7.07 -23.87
N ASN A 128 -10.98 -8.16 -23.46
CA ASN A 128 -10.31 -9.12 -24.35
C ASN A 128 -11.21 -10.33 -24.58
#